data_AF-A0A960TUM5-F1
#
_entry.id   AF-A0A960TUM5-F1
#
_cell.length_a   1.000
_cell.length_b   1.000
_cell.length_c   1.000
_cell.angle_alpha   90.00
_cell.angle_beta   90.00
_cell.angle_gamma   90.00
#
_symmetry.space_group_name_H-M   'P 1'
#
loop_
_entity.id
_entity.type
_entity.pdbx_description
1 polymer ?
#
loop_
_entity_poly.entity_id
_entity_poly.type
_entity_poly.pdbx_seq_one_letter_code
_entity_poly.pdbx_strand_id
1 'polypeptide(L)'
;MNAKKITLSGILIEDLDGDGVSEKVQARSGAITAMTNESHGFGRNLWWSVLPPEYEQGWPSAYLAGVADADGDGTQEVLAVCSDADHRLMRLRVLRGDTGDVVFDVPLLPSREHHADGIWDGFYGLAGALEVPTAEGPRPAYALFASAGHDRQPRGVLAVDAV
;
A
#
# COMPACT_ATOMS: atom_id res chain seq x y z
N MET A 1 -0.84 -8.52 20.55
CA MET A 1 -0.87 -8.57 19.08
C MET A 1 -2.32 -8.44 18.63
N ASN A 2 -2.74 -7.24 18.20
CA ASN A 2 -4.04 -7.07 17.56
C ASN A 2 -3.86 -7.32 16.06
N ALA A 3 -4.72 -8.15 15.48
CA ALA A 3 -4.62 -8.54 14.09
C ALA A 3 -4.84 -7.33 13.17
N LYS A 4 -3.82 -7.01 12.35
CA LYS A 4 -3.85 -6.00 11.28
C LYS A 4 -4.81 -6.46 10.18
N LYS A 5 -5.74 -5.57 9.80
CA LYS A 5 -6.78 -5.86 8.81
C LYS A 5 -6.22 -5.65 7.40
N ILE A 6 -5.91 -6.75 6.72
CA ILE A 6 -5.56 -6.75 5.30
C ILE A 6 -6.87 -6.79 4.52
N THR A 7 -7.20 -5.71 3.83
CA THR A 7 -8.39 -5.68 2.97
C THR A 7 -7.92 -5.53 1.54
N LEU A 8 -8.30 -6.48 0.69
CA LEU A 8 -8.09 -6.39 -0.74
C LEU A 8 -9.23 -5.57 -1.37
N SER A 9 -9.27 -4.26 -1.13
CA SER A 9 -10.38 -3.38 -1.55
C SER A 9 -9.88 -2.05 -2.10
N GLY A 10 -10.60 -1.47 -3.08
CA GLY A 10 -10.34 -0.10 -3.56
C GLY A 10 -10.63 0.99 -2.51
N ILE A 11 -11.10 0.61 -1.32
CA ILE A 11 -11.45 1.50 -0.21
C ILE A 11 -11.00 0.86 1.11
N LEU A 12 -10.27 1.57 1.96
CA LEU A 12 -10.06 1.18 3.37
C LEU A 12 -10.98 1.99 4.28
N ILE A 13 -11.41 1.38 5.38
CA ILE A 13 -12.18 2.04 6.44
C ILE A 13 -11.52 1.71 7.77
N GLU A 14 -10.87 2.70 8.39
CA GLU A 14 -10.11 2.56 9.63
C GLU A 14 -9.98 3.92 10.33
N ASP A 15 -9.84 3.94 11.65
CA ASP A 15 -9.51 5.13 12.45
C ASP A 15 -8.03 5.49 12.26
N LEU A 16 -7.78 6.53 11.48
CA LEU A 16 -6.43 6.90 11.03
C LEU A 16 -5.80 8.02 11.86
N ASP A 17 -6.60 8.85 12.51
CA ASP A 17 -6.13 9.95 13.35
C ASP A 17 -6.29 9.68 14.86
N GLY A 18 -6.87 8.54 15.22
CA GLY A 18 -6.99 8.07 16.59
C GLY A 18 -8.13 8.73 17.37
N ASP A 19 -9.07 9.40 16.71
CA ASP A 19 -10.20 10.07 17.35
C ASP A 19 -11.35 9.12 17.74
N GLY A 20 -11.27 7.84 17.35
CA GLY A 20 -12.26 6.81 17.60
C GLY A 20 -13.35 6.71 16.53
N VAL A 21 -13.27 7.51 15.46
CA VAL A 21 -14.12 7.46 14.28
C VAL A 21 -13.28 6.98 13.10
N SER A 22 -13.79 6.03 12.32
CA SER A 22 -13.04 5.58 11.15
C SER A 22 -13.11 6.59 10.00
N GLU A 23 -12.03 6.71 9.26
CA GLU A 23 -11.93 7.41 7.98
C GLU A 23 -12.15 6.46 6.82
N LYS A 24 -12.28 7.03 5.61
CA LYS A 24 -12.28 6.32 4.34
C LYS A 24 -11.04 6.67 3.54
N VAL A 25 -10.23 5.67 3.20
CA VAL A 25 -9.13 5.83 2.23
C VAL A 25 -9.55 5.29 0.88
N GLN A 26 -9.22 5.99 -0.20
CA GLN A 26 -9.52 5.59 -1.57
C GLN A 26 -8.34 5.83 -2.48
N ALA A 27 -8.08 4.88 -3.37
CA ALA A 27 -7.21 5.12 -4.52
C ALA A 27 -8.01 5.78 -5.65
N ARG A 28 -7.42 6.81 -6.26
CA ARG A 28 -7.96 7.56 -7.40
C ARG A 28 -6.88 7.64 -8.49
N SER A 29 -7.24 8.10 -9.68
CA SER A 29 -6.25 8.35 -10.74
C SER A 29 -5.20 9.33 -10.22
N GLY A 30 -3.95 8.88 -10.15
CA GLY A 30 -2.81 9.69 -9.71
C GLY A 30 -2.80 10.10 -8.24
N ALA A 31 -3.65 9.53 -7.38
CA ALA A 31 -3.68 9.93 -5.97
C ALA A 31 -4.25 8.88 -5.03
N ILE A 32 -3.89 9.01 -3.75
CA ILE A 32 -4.54 8.33 -2.63
C ILE A 32 -5.13 9.40 -1.72
N THR A 33 -6.37 9.22 -1.27
CA THR A 33 -7.10 10.22 -0.48
C THR A 33 -7.70 9.61 0.76
N ALA A 34 -7.59 10.27 1.91
CA ALA A 34 -8.39 9.98 3.09
C ALA A 34 -9.45 11.07 3.32
N MET A 35 -10.63 10.63 3.73
CA MET A 35 -11.79 11.49 4.01
C MET A 35 -12.47 11.03 5.29
N THR A 36 -13.10 11.94 6.02
CA THR A 36 -13.96 11.58 7.16
C THR A 36 -15.07 10.62 6.70
N ASN A 37 -15.44 9.66 7.55
CA ASN A 37 -16.55 8.75 7.24
C ASN A 37 -17.88 9.31 7.76
N GLU A 38 -18.29 10.45 7.23
CA GLU A 38 -19.58 11.05 7.55
C GLU A 38 -20.72 10.21 6.95
N SER A 39 -21.80 10.03 7.72
CA SER A 39 -22.90 9.13 7.36
C SER A 39 -23.71 9.58 6.14
N HIS A 40 -23.51 10.81 5.65
CA HIS A 40 -24.21 11.37 4.49
C HIS A 40 -23.30 12.31 3.67
N GLY A 41 -22.83 11.85 2.50
CA GLY A 41 -22.10 12.68 1.53
C GLY A 41 -20.65 12.26 1.27
N PHE A 42 -19.91 13.09 0.52
CA PHE A 42 -18.46 13.02 0.47
C PHE A 42 -17.94 13.68 1.74
N GLY A 43 -17.35 12.90 2.65
CA GLY A 43 -16.76 13.44 3.87
C GLY A 43 -15.67 14.48 3.56
N ARG A 44 -15.28 15.24 4.58
CA ARG A 44 -14.19 16.20 4.49
C ARG A 44 -12.89 15.46 4.17
N ASN A 45 -12.14 15.92 3.16
CA ASN A 45 -10.79 15.44 2.90
C ASN A 45 -9.91 15.71 4.13
N LEU A 46 -9.27 14.68 4.66
CA LEU A 46 -8.20 14.85 5.63
C LEU A 46 -6.90 15.20 4.90
N TRP A 47 -6.56 14.39 3.90
CA TRP A 47 -5.36 14.59 3.10
C TRP A 47 -5.49 14.00 1.70
N TRP A 48 -4.56 14.45 0.85
CA TRP A 48 -4.42 14.03 -0.53
C TRP A 48 -2.94 13.78 -0.82
N SER A 49 -2.58 12.52 -1.09
CA SER A 49 -1.23 12.13 -1.45
C SER A 49 -1.15 11.92 -2.97
N VAL A 50 -0.48 12.85 -3.66
CA VAL A 50 -0.31 12.80 -5.12
C VAL A 50 0.75 11.76 -5.47
N LEU A 51 0.43 10.90 -6.44
CA LEU A 51 1.40 9.96 -7.00
C LEU A 51 2.33 10.68 -7.96
N PRO A 52 3.58 10.23 -8.13
CA PRO A 52 4.49 10.82 -9.10
C PRO A 52 3.89 10.77 -10.53
N PRO A 53 4.30 11.68 -11.44
CA PRO A 53 3.69 11.82 -12.77
C PRO A 53 3.62 10.53 -13.58
N GLU A 54 4.62 9.66 -13.44
CA GLU A 54 4.66 8.36 -14.13
C GLU A 54 3.54 7.39 -13.69
N TYR A 55 2.84 7.66 -12.59
CA TYR A 55 1.69 6.90 -12.09
C TYR A 55 0.34 7.61 -12.32
N GLU A 56 0.31 8.84 -12.85
CA GLU A 56 -0.94 9.62 -12.97
C GLU A 56 -1.96 9.02 -13.95
N GLN A 57 -1.49 8.26 -14.94
CA GLN A 57 -2.28 7.78 -16.08
C GLN A 57 -2.79 6.34 -15.95
N GLY A 58 -2.47 5.64 -14.86
CA GLY A 58 -2.98 4.29 -14.59
C GLY A 58 -4.33 4.33 -13.89
N TRP A 59 -5.28 3.50 -14.30
CA TRP A 59 -6.51 3.27 -13.51
C TRP A 59 -6.68 1.77 -13.23
N PRO A 60 -6.65 1.33 -11.95
CA PRO A 60 -6.25 2.07 -10.76
C PRO A 60 -4.71 2.21 -10.65
N SER A 61 -4.20 3.43 -10.52
CA SER A 61 -2.75 3.72 -10.33
C SER A 61 -2.21 3.31 -8.96
N ALA A 62 -3.11 2.99 -8.03
CA ALA A 62 -2.78 2.48 -6.72
C ALA A 62 -3.82 1.48 -6.23
N TYR A 63 -3.35 0.54 -5.43
CA TYR A 63 -4.12 -0.45 -4.75
C TYR A 63 -3.86 -0.36 -3.25
N LEU A 64 -4.92 -0.26 -2.46
CA LEU A 64 -4.80 -0.20 -1.01
C LEU A 64 -4.65 -1.61 -0.45
N ALA A 65 -3.50 -1.89 0.16
CA ALA A 65 -3.15 -3.20 0.69
C ALA A 65 -3.59 -3.38 2.15
N GLY A 66 -3.68 -2.29 2.92
CA GLY A 66 -4.13 -2.32 4.30
C GLY A 66 -3.61 -1.15 5.12
N VAL A 67 -3.74 -1.28 6.44
CA VAL A 67 -3.28 -0.34 7.45
C VAL A 67 -2.42 -1.05 8.50
N ALA A 68 -1.38 -0.38 8.96
CA ALA A 68 -0.44 -0.94 9.91
C ALA A 68 0.44 0.17 10.51
N ASP A 69 0.68 0.11 11.83
CA ASP A 69 1.83 0.80 12.44
C ASP A 69 3.11 0.27 11.81
N ALA A 70 3.73 1.13 11.02
CA ALA A 70 4.69 0.81 10.00
C ALA A 70 6.10 1.25 10.37
N ASP A 71 6.22 2.45 10.92
CA ASP A 71 7.46 2.99 11.43
C ASP A 71 7.65 2.69 12.93
N GLY A 72 6.65 2.08 13.58
CA GLY A 72 6.71 1.71 15.00
C GLY A 72 6.45 2.88 15.94
N ASP A 73 5.89 3.99 15.44
CA ASP A 73 5.61 5.18 16.26
C ASP A 73 4.28 5.08 17.03
N GLY A 74 3.48 4.04 16.79
CA GLY A 74 2.19 3.79 17.43
C GLY A 74 0.99 4.38 16.69
N THR A 75 1.20 5.07 15.58
CA THR A 75 0.20 5.54 14.62
C THR A 75 0.02 4.50 13.53
N GLN A 76 -1.09 4.52 12.79
CA GLN A 76 -1.28 3.61 11.67
C GLN A 76 -0.93 4.28 10.36
N GLU A 77 -0.18 3.59 9.51
CA GLU A 77 0.08 4.00 8.14
C GLU A 77 -0.84 3.27 7.17
N VAL A 78 -1.13 3.91 6.04
CA VAL A 78 -1.78 3.33 4.87
C VAL A 78 -0.72 2.71 3.96
N LEU A 79 -0.91 1.44 3.62
CA LEU A 79 -0.02 0.70 2.72
C LEU A 79 -0.67 0.60 1.35
N ALA A 80 0.02 1.07 0.32
CA ALA A 80 -0.45 1.07 -1.04
C ALA A 80 0.59 0.52 -2.01
N VAL A 81 0.13 -0.31 -2.95
CA VAL A 81 0.93 -0.72 -4.10
C VAL A 81 0.54 0.18 -5.27
N CYS A 82 1.49 0.95 -5.80
CA CYS A 82 1.24 1.82 -6.95
C CYS A 82 1.82 1.18 -8.21
N SER A 83 1.17 1.39 -9.35
CA SER A 83 1.67 0.98 -10.66
C SER A 83 1.40 2.02 -11.73
N ASP A 84 2.31 2.12 -12.70
CA ASP A 84 2.05 2.90 -13.91
C ASP A 84 0.96 2.22 -14.77
N ALA A 85 0.54 2.89 -15.85
CA ALA A 85 -0.53 2.42 -16.72
C ALA A 85 -0.23 1.05 -17.37
N ASP A 86 1.05 0.77 -17.61
CA ASP A 86 1.52 -0.46 -18.25
C ASP A 86 1.99 -1.53 -17.23
N HIS A 87 1.83 -1.29 -15.92
CA HIS A 87 2.32 -2.14 -14.83
C HIS A 87 3.83 -2.49 -14.92
N ARG A 88 4.63 -1.64 -15.56
CA ARG A 88 6.09 -1.78 -15.69
C ARG A 88 6.82 -1.27 -14.48
N LEU A 89 6.27 -0.23 -13.86
CA LEU A 89 6.82 0.40 -12.67
C LEU A 89 5.88 0.11 -11.52
N MET A 90 6.41 -0.52 -10.47
CA MET A 90 5.65 -0.78 -9.26
C MET A 90 6.41 -0.36 -8.02
N ARG A 91 5.67 0.07 -7.01
CA ARG A 91 6.23 0.49 -5.73
C ARG A 91 5.29 0.19 -4.57
N LEU A 92 5.87 -0.13 -3.43
CA LEU A 92 5.18 -0.03 -2.15
C LEU A 92 5.35 1.40 -1.66
N ARG A 93 4.23 2.09 -1.45
CA ARG A 93 4.17 3.39 -0.80
C ARG A 93 3.46 3.25 0.54
N VAL A 94 4.09 3.75 1.58
CA VAL A 94 3.57 3.77 2.94
C VAL A 94 3.33 5.23 3.31
N LEU A 95 2.09 5.54 3.68
CA LEU A 95 1.64 6.90 3.97
C LEU A 95 1.20 7.00 5.42
N ARG A 96 1.54 8.09 6.11
CA ARG A 96 0.97 8.38 7.43
C ARG A 96 -0.55 8.42 7.37
N GLY A 97 -1.20 7.75 8.32
CA GLY A 97 -2.66 7.67 8.36
C GLY A 97 -3.31 9.03 8.59
N ASP A 98 -2.72 9.87 9.41
CA ASP A 98 -3.23 11.17 9.83
C ASP A 98 -2.93 12.30 8.82
N THR A 99 -1.75 12.28 8.18
CA THR A 99 -1.32 13.36 7.27
C THR A 99 -1.22 12.98 5.79
N GLY A 100 -1.11 11.70 5.47
CA GLY A 100 -0.84 11.23 4.11
C GLY A 100 0.60 11.46 3.64
N ASP A 101 1.49 11.88 4.54
CA ASP A 101 2.93 12.04 4.25
C ASP A 101 3.57 10.70 3.92
N VAL A 102 4.53 10.71 2.99
CA VAL A 102 5.25 9.49 2.60
C VAL A 102 6.25 9.13 3.70
N VAL A 103 6.05 7.96 4.31
CA VAL A 103 6.99 7.35 5.25
C VAL A 103 8.04 6.54 4.48
N PHE A 104 7.57 5.64 3.60
CA PHE A 104 8.43 4.82 2.75
C PHE A 104 7.92 4.79 1.30
N ASP A 105 8.84 4.77 0.36
CA ASP A 105 8.57 4.60 -1.07
C ASP A 105 9.65 3.69 -1.66
N VAL A 106 9.29 2.43 -1.92
CA VAL A 106 10.23 1.37 -2.27
C VAL A 106 9.83 0.77 -3.62
N PRO A 107 10.73 0.73 -4.62
CA PRO A 107 10.46 0.07 -5.89
C PRO A 107 10.29 -1.44 -5.69
N LEU A 108 9.24 -1.99 -6.29
CA LEU A 108 8.98 -3.42 -6.36
C LEU A 108 9.45 -3.92 -7.73
N LEU A 109 10.49 -4.74 -7.74
CA LEU A 109 11.12 -5.22 -8.98
C LEU A 109 10.18 -6.20 -9.69
N PRO A 110 9.69 -5.91 -10.91
CA PRO A 110 8.83 -6.84 -11.62
C PRO A 110 9.55 -8.18 -11.85
N SER A 111 8.82 -9.29 -11.66
CA SER A 111 9.36 -10.62 -11.96
C SER A 111 9.55 -10.80 -13.48
N ARG A 112 10.32 -11.81 -13.89
CA ARG A 112 10.51 -12.17 -15.31
C ARG A 112 9.20 -12.13 -16.11
N GLU A 113 9.18 -11.25 -17.09
CA GLU A 113 8.10 -11.05 -18.04
C GLU A 113 8.03 -12.28 -18.98
N HIS A 114 6.86 -12.88 -19.13
CA HIS A 114 6.71 -14.19 -19.79
C HIS A 114 6.33 -14.07 -21.28
N HIS A 115 5.75 -12.94 -21.69
CA HIS A 115 5.27 -12.73 -23.06
C HIS A 115 6.26 -11.96 -23.95
N ALA A 116 7.37 -11.49 -23.39
CA ALA A 116 8.31 -10.55 -23.99
C ALA A 116 7.66 -9.27 -24.57
N ASP A 117 6.50 -8.85 -24.04
CA ASP A 117 5.75 -7.65 -24.42
C ASP A 117 6.09 -6.41 -23.56
N GLY A 118 6.98 -6.60 -22.58
CA GLY A 118 7.40 -5.59 -21.63
C GLY A 118 6.37 -5.23 -20.57
N ILE A 119 5.31 -6.02 -20.35
CA ILE A 119 4.26 -5.77 -19.34
C ILE A 119 4.34 -6.85 -18.25
N TRP A 120 4.29 -6.43 -16.97
CA TRP A 120 4.23 -7.40 -15.89
C TRP A 120 2.79 -7.86 -15.65
N ASP A 121 2.53 -9.14 -15.94
CA ASP A 121 1.20 -9.75 -15.80
C ASP A 121 0.84 -10.17 -14.36
N GLY A 122 1.54 -9.66 -13.35
CA GLY A 122 1.37 -10.06 -11.96
C GLY A 122 0.62 -9.05 -11.10
N PHE A 123 0.44 -9.38 -9.82
CA PHE A 123 0.06 -8.44 -8.78
C PHE A 123 0.89 -8.67 -7.52
N TYR A 124 1.17 -7.58 -6.80
CA TYR A 124 1.73 -7.63 -5.45
C TYR A 124 0.59 -7.54 -4.46
N GLY A 125 0.64 -8.38 -3.43
CA GLY A 125 -0.20 -8.28 -2.25
C GLY A 125 0.65 -8.15 -1.01
N LEU A 126 0.06 -7.59 0.04
CA LEU A 126 0.64 -7.56 1.37
C LEU A 126 0.09 -8.74 2.17
N ALA A 127 0.97 -9.61 2.66
CA ALA A 127 0.61 -10.73 3.53
C ALA A 127 0.53 -10.32 5.01
N GLY A 128 1.20 -9.22 5.39
CA GLY A 128 1.11 -8.62 6.71
C GLY A 128 2.41 -7.91 7.12
N ALA A 129 2.34 -7.24 8.26
CA ALA A 129 3.52 -6.72 8.95
C ALA A 129 3.98 -7.74 10.00
N LEU A 130 5.27 -7.83 10.22
CA LEU A 130 5.92 -8.69 11.20
C LEU A 130 7.08 -7.95 11.86
N GLU A 131 7.46 -8.33 13.07
CA GLU A 131 8.73 -7.91 13.65
C GLU A 131 9.83 -8.87 13.20
N VAL A 132 10.94 -8.32 12.70
CA VAL A 132 12.12 -9.06 12.30
C VAL A 132 13.25 -8.76 13.29
N PRO A 133 13.87 -9.77 13.90
CA PRO A 133 15.04 -9.56 14.73
C PRO A 133 16.21 -9.05 13.90
N THR A 134 16.80 -7.91 14.29
CA THR A 134 18.03 -7.38 13.68
C THR A 134 19.15 -7.26 14.72
N ALA A 135 20.38 -6.95 14.28
CA ALA A 135 21.51 -6.74 15.18
C ALA A 135 21.31 -5.55 16.15
N GLU A 136 20.44 -4.61 15.79
CA GLU A 136 20.14 -3.39 16.57
C GLU A 136 18.86 -3.51 17.42
N GLY A 137 18.14 -4.64 17.29
CA GLY A 137 16.87 -4.90 17.95
C GLY A 137 15.78 -5.38 16.97
N PRO A 138 14.58 -5.75 17.47
CA PRO A 138 13.43 -6.01 16.60
C PRO A 138 13.10 -4.76 15.76
N ARG A 139 12.82 -4.96 14.48
CA ARG A 139 12.37 -3.91 13.56
C ARG A 139 11.08 -4.31 12.86
N PRO A 140 10.18 -3.35 12.55
CA PRO A 140 9.01 -3.64 11.74
C PRO A 140 9.43 -3.97 10.29
N ALA A 141 8.86 -5.03 9.75
CA ALA A 141 9.04 -5.44 8.36
C ALA A 141 7.70 -5.87 7.75
N TYR A 142 7.67 -5.98 6.42
CA TYR A 142 6.49 -6.41 5.67
C TYR A 142 6.77 -7.64 4.86
N ALA A 143 5.86 -8.61 4.94
CA ALA A 143 5.80 -9.70 4.00
C ALA A 143 4.93 -9.28 2.82
N LEU A 144 5.55 -9.13 1.66
CA LEU A 144 4.88 -8.96 0.38
C LEU A 144 4.87 -10.30 -0.35
N PHE A 145 3.76 -10.61 -1.02
CA PHE A 145 3.70 -11.74 -1.95
C PHE A 145 3.45 -11.22 -3.36
N ALA A 146 4.03 -11.92 -4.34
CA ALA A 146 3.78 -11.66 -5.74
C ALA A 146 3.14 -12.90 -6.39
N SER A 147 2.05 -12.70 -7.12
CA SER A 147 1.47 -13.72 -8.00
C SER A 147 1.56 -13.23 -9.42
N ALA A 148 2.07 -14.07 -10.33
CA ALA A 148 1.83 -13.87 -11.75
C ALA A 148 0.38 -14.26 -12.07
N GLY A 149 -0.38 -13.35 -12.68
CA GLY A 149 -1.82 -13.50 -12.89
C GLY A 149 -2.18 -14.65 -13.84
N HIS A 150 -1.26 -15.02 -14.74
CA HIS A 150 -1.58 -15.93 -15.84
C HIS A 150 -1.23 -17.41 -15.60
N ASP A 151 -0.22 -17.70 -14.78
CA ASP A 151 0.19 -19.08 -14.46
C ASP A 151 -0.08 -19.48 -13.00
N ARG A 152 -0.53 -18.54 -12.16
CA ARG A 152 -0.73 -18.69 -10.70
C ARG A 152 0.49 -19.25 -9.99
N GLN A 153 1.68 -19.13 -10.57
CA GLN A 153 2.89 -19.61 -9.93
C GLN A 153 3.29 -18.61 -8.84
N PRO A 154 3.49 -19.06 -7.58
CA PRO A 154 4.01 -18.20 -6.53
C PRO A 154 5.45 -17.84 -6.89
N ARG A 155 5.72 -16.54 -7.08
CA ARG A 155 7.08 -16.06 -7.43
C ARG A 155 7.88 -15.55 -6.23
N GLY A 156 7.47 -15.97 -5.03
CA GLY A 156 8.20 -15.76 -3.78
C GLY A 156 7.55 -14.74 -2.84
N VAL A 157 8.13 -14.66 -1.65
CA VAL A 157 7.81 -13.67 -0.62
C VAL A 157 9.00 -12.71 -0.55
N LEU A 158 8.75 -11.41 -0.69
CA LEU A 158 9.75 -10.38 -0.44
C LEU A 158 9.50 -9.83 0.96
N ALA A 159 10.53 -9.89 1.82
CA ALA A 159 10.52 -9.15 3.07
C ALA A 159 11.16 -7.77 2.80
N VAL A 160 10.44 -6.70 3.11
CA VAL A 160 10.98 -5.34 3.09
C VAL A 160 11.13 -4.89 4.54
N ASP A 161 12.35 -4.55 4.92
CA ASP A 161 12.67 -3.97 6.22
C ASP A 161 12.50 -2.45 6.15
N ALA A 162 11.89 -1.87 7.18
CA ALA A 162 11.84 -0.42 7.34
C ALA A 162 13.22 0.08 7.77
N VAL A 163 13.71 1.16 7.15
CA VAL A 163 15.05 1.72 7.43
C VAL A 163 15.07 2.44 8.77
#